data_AF-A0A219B5Y6-F1
#
_entry.id   AF-A0A219B5Y6-F1
#
_cell.length_a   1.000
_cell.length_b   1.000
_cell.length_c   1.000
_cell.angle_alpha   90.00
_cell.angle_beta   90.00
_cell.angle_gamma   90.00
#
_symmetry.space_group_name_H-M   'P 1'
#
loop_
_entity.id
_entity.type
_entity.pdbx_description
1 polymer ?
#
loop_
_entity_poly.entity_id
_entity_poly.type
_entity_poly.pdbx_seq_one_letter_code
_entity_poly.pdbx_strand_id
1 'polypeptide(L)'
;MKYAVSALALAAAVSAAPASALVLYTEFGELPGATFGGSGISNDKVAITRETIGGEDVTLGLTVTPRGPGSSVFVDDPGVFQVGKGTAVGGASNTLGTLWQLGLYVDIGTLDLNVYDVILSYDVDPDFNNPGFLTLDDFIVGGVFEDTQHLLLESLYSFDNFPTVIPPFATDPFDPDGIADFDPWATGTYDFVLSVEGAQSAAVAVEANVVPAPAAFGLLGLGLLGLGAVRRRRR
;
A
#
# COMPACT_ATOMS: atom_id res chain seq x y z
N MET A 1 42.77 -16.58 42.95
CA MET A 1 42.14 -15.47 42.20
C MET A 1 42.32 -15.74 40.71
N LYS A 2 41.26 -16.10 39.99
CA LYS A 2 41.28 -16.23 38.52
C LYS A 2 40.05 -15.50 37.99
N TYR A 3 40.28 -14.40 37.31
CA TYR A 3 39.26 -13.45 36.84
C TYR A 3 38.49 -14.06 35.67
N ALA A 4 37.17 -14.21 35.83
CA ALA A 4 36.27 -14.55 34.73
C ALA A 4 35.96 -13.26 33.95
N VAL A 5 36.54 -13.14 32.76
CA VAL A 5 36.27 -12.04 31.84
C VAL A 5 34.91 -12.31 31.18
N SER A 6 33.89 -11.54 31.55
CA SER A 6 32.60 -11.52 30.89
C SER A 6 32.72 -10.75 29.57
N ALA A 7 32.67 -11.45 28.45
CA ALA A 7 32.56 -10.83 27.13
C ALA A 7 31.09 -10.44 26.88
N LEU A 8 30.78 -9.16 27.03
CA LEU A 8 29.51 -8.58 26.62
C LEU A 8 29.62 -8.30 25.11
N ALA A 9 29.04 -9.17 24.28
CA ALA A 9 28.93 -8.93 22.84
C ALA A 9 27.80 -7.93 22.59
N LEU A 10 28.17 -6.67 22.34
CA LEU A 10 27.24 -5.63 21.93
C LEU A 10 26.93 -5.86 20.44
N ALA A 11 25.81 -6.51 20.14
CA ALA A 11 25.32 -6.62 18.77
C ALA A 11 24.81 -5.24 18.34
N ALA A 12 25.59 -4.54 17.50
CA ALA A 12 25.15 -3.33 16.85
C ALA A 12 24.12 -3.71 15.77
N ALA A 13 22.83 -3.53 16.06
CA ALA A 13 21.80 -3.57 15.04
C ALA A 13 21.95 -2.29 14.21
N VAL A 14 22.44 -2.43 12.98
CA VAL A 14 22.37 -1.35 11.98
C VAL A 14 20.91 -1.28 11.56
N SER A 15 20.15 -0.34 12.13
CA SER A 15 18.82 0.00 11.62
C SER A 15 19.00 0.75 10.31
N ALA A 16 18.61 0.16 9.19
CA ALA A 16 18.38 0.93 7.98
C ALA A 16 17.31 1.97 8.30
N ALA A 17 17.59 3.25 8.05
CA ALA A 17 16.54 4.26 8.11
C ALA A 17 15.56 3.93 6.97
N PRO A 18 14.25 3.82 7.24
CA PRO A 18 13.28 3.59 6.18
C PRO A 18 13.37 4.75 5.17
N ALA A 19 13.25 4.43 3.88
CA ALA A 19 13.07 5.45 2.87
C ALA A 19 11.81 6.25 3.23
N SER A 20 11.90 7.58 3.15
CA SER A 20 10.75 8.44 3.45
C SER A 20 9.70 8.24 2.34
N ALA A 21 8.58 7.62 2.71
CA ALA A 21 7.38 7.53 1.88
C ALA A 21 6.91 8.92 1.39
N LEU A 22 6.36 8.99 0.18
CA LEU A 22 5.72 10.21 -0.31
C LEU A 22 4.33 10.32 0.30
N VAL A 23 4.22 11.12 1.35
CA VAL A 23 2.94 11.37 2.04
C VAL A 23 2.45 12.77 1.67
N LEU A 24 1.35 12.84 0.93
CA LEU A 24 0.81 14.09 0.37
C LEU A 24 -0.71 14.11 0.52
N TYR A 25 -1.22 14.70 1.59
CA TYR A 25 -2.64 14.89 1.82
C TYR A 25 -2.88 16.10 2.72
N THR A 26 -4.12 16.56 2.82
CA THR A 26 -4.50 17.68 3.71
C THR A 26 -4.89 17.22 5.12
N GLU A 27 -5.54 16.07 5.24
CA GLU A 27 -6.02 15.49 6.49
C GLU A 27 -5.82 13.96 6.46
N PHE A 28 -5.59 13.36 7.63
CA PHE A 28 -5.66 11.91 7.80
C PHE A 28 -6.64 11.57 8.91
N GLY A 29 -7.63 10.73 8.61
CA GLY A 29 -8.64 10.35 9.59
C GLY A 29 -9.91 9.78 8.97
N GLU A 30 -11.05 10.06 9.62
CA GLU A 30 -12.34 9.56 9.18
C GLU A 30 -12.84 10.34 7.94
N LEU A 31 -13.33 9.63 6.93
CA LEU A 31 -14.06 10.19 5.79
C LEU A 31 -15.53 9.74 5.85
N PRO A 32 -16.41 10.47 6.56
CA PRO A 32 -17.82 10.09 6.70
C PRO A 32 -18.51 9.98 5.34
N GLY A 33 -19.24 8.88 5.13
CA GLY A 33 -19.99 8.64 3.90
C GLY A 33 -19.26 7.83 2.83
N ALA A 34 -17.92 7.72 2.90
CA ALA A 34 -17.16 6.83 2.02
C ALA A 34 -17.43 5.36 2.39
N THR A 35 -17.81 4.56 1.40
CA THR A 35 -17.98 3.11 1.50
C THR A 35 -16.93 2.34 0.70
N PHE A 36 -16.19 3.04 -0.19
CA PHE A 36 -15.17 2.43 -1.05
C PHE A 36 -15.73 1.25 -1.87
N GLY A 37 -17.02 1.32 -2.25
CA GLY A 37 -17.69 0.29 -3.02
C GLY A 37 -18.20 -0.92 -2.22
N GLY A 38 -18.17 -0.91 -0.87
CA GLY A 38 -18.62 -2.06 -0.08
C GLY A 38 -19.03 -1.79 1.36
N SER A 39 -20.00 -2.58 1.86
CA SER A 39 -20.38 -2.56 3.28
C SER A 39 -19.36 -3.34 4.11
N GLY A 40 -18.53 -2.66 4.89
CA GLY A 40 -17.56 -3.31 5.81
C GLY A 40 -16.11 -2.89 5.60
N ILE A 41 -15.85 -2.00 4.64
CA ILE A 41 -14.57 -1.33 4.51
C ILE A 41 -14.57 -0.14 5.48
N SER A 42 -13.54 -0.05 6.32
CA SER A 42 -13.43 1.02 7.30
C SER A 42 -13.08 2.34 6.62
N ASN A 43 -13.70 3.44 7.08
CA ASN A 43 -13.44 4.79 6.62
C ASN A 43 -12.74 5.65 7.68
N ASP A 44 -12.14 5.04 8.71
CA ASP A 44 -11.51 5.70 9.86
C ASP A 44 -10.05 6.15 9.62
N LYS A 45 -9.40 5.60 8.60
CA LYS A 45 -7.97 5.76 8.29
C LYS A 45 -7.78 6.08 6.82
N VAL A 46 -8.15 7.29 6.44
CA VAL A 46 -8.14 7.75 5.05
C VAL A 46 -7.20 8.94 4.94
N ALA A 47 -6.32 8.93 3.95
CA ALA A 47 -5.61 10.13 3.50
C ALA A 47 -6.56 10.94 2.63
N ILE A 48 -6.86 12.16 3.07
CA ILE A 48 -7.91 13.01 2.51
C ILE A 48 -7.29 14.30 1.99
N THR A 49 -7.57 14.62 0.73
CA THR A 49 -7.29 15.93 0.14
C THR A 49 -8.60 16.62 -0.21
N ARG A 50 -8.79 17.84 0.29
CA ARG A 50 -9.93 18.69 -0.07
C ARG A 50 -9.44 19.99 -0.67
N GLU A 51 -9.94 20.33 -1.84
CA GLU A 51 -9.56 21.55 -2.54
C GLU A 51 -10.72 22.07 -3.41
N THR A 52 -10.72 23.36 -3.71
CA THR A 52 -11.68 23.94 -4.65
C THR A 52 -11.01 24.13 -6.02
N ILE A 53 -11.49 23.42 -7.05
CA ILE A 53 -10.98 23.47 -8.42
C ILE A 53 -12.09 23.93 -9.36
N GLY A 54 -11.83 24.92 -10.21
CA GLY A 54 -12.85 25.41 -11.13
C GLY A 54 -14.11 25.99 -10.46
N GLY A 55 -14.06 26.25 -9.14
CA GLY A 55 -15.21 26.66 -8.33
C GLY A 55 -15.99 25.52 -7.68
N GLU A 56 -15.57 24.27 -7.87
CA GLU A 56 -16.16 23.06 -7.29
C GLU A 56 -15.31 22.53 -6.15
N ASP A 57 -15.94 22.04 -5.09
CA ASP A 57 -15.24 21.39 -3.99
C ASP A 57 -14.94 19.92 -4.38
N VAL A 58 -13.66 19.60 -4.41
CA VAL A 58 -13.13 18.27 -4.73
C VAL A 58 -12.61 17.61 -3.46
N THR A 59 -13.01 16.36 -3.24
CA THR A 59 -12.51 15.49 -2.16
C THR A 59 -11.93 14.21 -2.74
N LEU A 60 -10.65 13.97 -2.44
CA LEU A 60 -9.95 12.74 -2.76
C LEU A 60 -9.69 11.97 -1.47
N GLY A 61 -9.92 10.67 -1.49
CA GLY A 61 -9.69 9.76 -0.37
C GLY A 61 -8.94 8.52 -0.82
N LEU A 62 -7.84 8.21 -0.13
CA LEU A 62 -7.09 6.97 -0.29
C LEU A 62 -6.97 6.23 1.04
N THR A 63 -7.20 4.93 1.02
CA THR A 63 -7.00 4.06 2.18
C THR A 63 -6.52 2.68 1.77
N VAL A 64 -5.98 1.94 2.72
CA VAL A 64 -5.53 0.57 2.54
C VAL A 64 -6.24 -0.28 3.57
N THR A 65 -6.91 -1.33 3.11
CA THR A 65 -7.71 -2.19 3.99
C THR A 65 -7.35 -3.67 3.85
N PRO A 66 -7.64 -4.50 4.86
CA PRO A 66 -7.42 -5.94 4.78
C PRO A 66 -8.41 -6.57 3.77
N ARG A 67 -7.95 -7.50 2.92
CA ARG A 67 -8.77 -8.16 1.88
C ARG A 67 -9.62 -9.33 2.43
N GLY A 68 -9.40 -9.73 3.67
CA GLY A 68 -10.18 -10.80 4.29
C GLY A 68 -9.57 -11.36 5.58
N PRO A 69 -10.16 -12.44 6.12
CA PRO A 69 -9.65 -13.07 7.34
C PRO A 69 -8.18 -13.46 7.21
N GLY A 70 -7.37 -13.12 8.22
CA GLY A 70 -5.94 -13.43 8.24
C GLY A 70 -5.04 -12.41 7.55
N SER A 71 -5.61 -11.41 6.87
CA SER A 71 -4.88 -10.19 6.48
C SER A 71 -4.89 -9.16 7.61
N SER A 72 -3.79 -8.45 7.74
CA SER A 72 -3.63 -7.36 8.71
C SER A 72 -3.03 -6.16 8.02
N VAL A 73 -3.65 -5.01 8.23
CA VAL A 73 -3.12 -3.70 7.85
C VAL A 73 -2.96 -2.89 9.13
N PHE A 74 -1.75 -2.38 9.36
CA PHE A 74 -1.44 -1.50 10.48
C PHE A 74 -1.11 -0.11 9.95
N VAL A 75 -1.34 0.92 10.75
CA VAL A 75 -0.91 2.29 10.43
C VAL A 75 0.25 2.59 11.35
N ASP A 76 1.44 2.80 10.78
CA ASP A 76 2.65 3.12 11.54
C ASP A 76 2.78 4.64 11.75
N ASP A 77 2.44 5.40 10.70
CA ASP A 77 2.31 6.86 10.69
C ASP A 77 1.10 7.25 9.82
N PRO A 78 0.46 8.41 9.98
CA PRO A 78 -0.60 8.87 9.09
C PRO A 78 -0.20 8.76 7.60
N GLY A 79 -1.02 8.03 6.84
CA GLY A 79 -0.78 7.73 5.43
C GLY A 79 0.21 6.60 5.13
N VAL A 80 0.88 6.02 6.14
CA VAL A 80 1.82 4.90 5.98
C VAL A 80 1.22 3.62 6.54
N PHE A 81 0.90 2.68 5.65
CA PHE A 81 0.25 1.42 5.98
C PHE A 81 1.25 0.27 5.93
N GLN A 82 1.42 -0.44 7.05
CA GLN A 82 2.19 -1.67 7.10
C GLN A 82 1.30 -2.86 6.76
N VAL A 83 1.74 -3.63 5.77
CA VAL A 83 1.01 -4.78 5.26
C VAL A 83 1.90 -6.00 5.20
N GLY A 84 1.28 -7.17 5.35
CA GLY A 84 1.95 -8.41 4.96
C GLY A 84 2.12 -8.46 3.44
N LYS A 85 3.22 -9.06 3.00
CA LYS A 85 3.39 -9.52 1.61
C LYS A 85 2.26 -10.44 1.19
N GLY A 86 2.09 -10.66 -0.12
CA GLY A 86 1.07 -11.55 -0.72
C GLY A 86 0.89 -12.87 0.05
N THR A 87 -0.29 -13.48 0.12
CA THR A 87 -1.16 -13.97 -0.95
C THR A 87 -2.54 -14.26 -0.37
N ALA A 88 -3.61 -14.05 -1.12
CA ALA A 88 -4.77 -14.95 -1.01
C ALA A 88 -5.16 -15.40 -2.42
N VAL A 89 -4.77 -16.64 -2.76
CA VAL A 89 -5.27 -17.36 -3.94
C VAL A 89 -6.79 -17.39 -3.86
N GLY A 90 -7.46 -16.69 -4.76
CA GLY A 90 -8.91 -16.52 -4.70
C GLY A 90 -9.50 -16.38 -6.08
N GLY A 91 -10.02 -17.48 -6.62
CA GLY A 91 -10.72 -17.55 -7.90
C GLY A 91 -10.18 -18.63 -8.84
N ALA A 92 -10.60 -18.60 -10.10
CA ALA A 92 -10.12 -19.48 -11.17
C ALA A 92 -8.73 -19.06 -11.72
N SER A 93 -8.20 -17.92 -11.26
CA SER A 93 -6.86 -17.43 -11.60
C SER A 93 -5.81 -18.03 -10.65
N ASN A 94 -4.69 -18.46 -11.22
CA ASN A 94 -3.49 -18.89 -10.51
C ASN A 94 -2.60 -17.70 -10.11
N THR A 95 -3.00 -16.47 -10.42
CA THR A 95 -2.22 -15.26 -10.17
C THR A 95 -2.27 -14.90 -8.69
N LEU A 96 -1.08 -14.69 -8.12
CA LEU A 96 -0.91 -14.33 -6.72
C LEU A 96 -1.16 -12.83 -6.58
N GLY A 97 -1.99 -12.43 -5.62
CA GLY A 97 -2.29 -11.02 -5.34
C GLY A 97 -1.92 -10.59 -3.93
N THR A 98 -2.27 -9.36 -3.58
CA THR A 98 -2.11 -8.80 -2.24
C THR A 98 -3.11 -9.42 -1.24
N LEU A 99 -2.74 -9.41 0.04
CA LEU A 99 -3.62 -9.67 1.19
C LEU A 99 -4.40 -8.42 1.64
N TRP A 100 -4.14 -7.29 1.01
CA TRP A 100 -4.71 -5.99 1.28
C TRP A 100 -5.28 -5.42 -0.01
N GLN A 101 -6.04 -4.35 0.10
CA GLN A 101 -6.73 -3.70 -1.02
C GLN A 101 -6.66 -2.19 -0.88
N LEU A 102 -6.62 -1.50 -2.02
CA LEU A 102 -6.62 -0.05 -2.09
C LEU A 102 -8.05 0.44 -2.21
N GLY A 103 -8.51 1.25 -1.24
CA GLY A 103 -9.79 1.94 -1.29
C GLY A 103 -9.62 3.33 -1.89
N LEU A 104 -10.44 3.64 -2.89
CA LEU A 104 -10.45 4.89 -3.65
C LEU A 104 -11.78 5.61 -3.39
N TYR A 105 -11.71 6.91 -3.10
CA TYR A 105 -12.86 7.79 -3.04
C TYR A 105 -12.55 9.09 -3.79
N VAL A 106 -13.45 9.48 -4.68
CA VAL A 106 -13.38 10.69 -5.49
C VAL A 106 -14.75 11.34 -5.44
N ASP A 107 -14.82 12.58 -4.96
CA ASP A 107 -15.97 13.46 -5.11
C ASP A 107 -15.46 14.73 -5.80
N ILE A 108 -15.96 15.00 -7.01
CA ILE A 108 -15.59 16.16 -7.82
C ILE A 108 -16.78 17.11 -8.04
N GLY A 109 -17.93 16.86 -7.38
CA GLY A 109 -19.14 17.65 -7.58
C GLY A 109 -19.57 17.72 -9.05
N THR A 110 -19.57 18.92 -9.64
CA THR A 110 -19.90 19.16 -11.06
C THR A 110 -18.69 19.55 -11.92
N LEU A 111 -17.47 19.20 -11.51
CA LEU A 111 -16.25 19.49 -12.27
C LEU A 111 -16.30 18.87 -13.68
N ASP A 112 -15.84 19.62 -14.68
CA ASP A 112 -15.83 19.17 -16.08
C ASP A 112 -14.63 18.24 -16.37
N LEU A 113 -14.90 16.94 -16.45
CA LEU A 113 -13.91 15.91 -16.78
C LEU A 113 -13.41 15.95 -18.23
N ASN A 114 -13.91 16.87 -19.08
CA ASN A 114 -13.26 17.15 -20.37
C ASN A 114 -12.10 18.14 -20.25
N VAL A 115 -11.93 18.75 -19.06
CA VAL A 115 -10.90 19.76 -18.77
C VAL A 115 -9.91 19.27 -17.72
N TYR A 116 -10.35 18.42 -16.81
CA TYR A 116 -9.53 17.90 -15.72
C TYR A 116 -9.57 16.38 -15.69
N ASP A 117 -8.41 15.76 -15.66
CA ASP A 117 -8.28 14.31 -15.52
C ASP A 117 -8.13 13.93 -14.05
N VAL A 118 -8.78 12.84 -13.63
CA VAL A 118 -8.56 12.18 -12.34
C VAL A 118 -7.65 10.98 -12.55
N ILE A 119 -6.47 11.02 -11.93
CA ILE A 119 -5.41 10.03 -12.18
C ILE A 119 -5.00 9.36 -10.87
N LEU A 120 -5.02 8.03 -10.88
CA LEU A 120 -4.34 7.19 -9.90
C LEU A 120 -2.96 6.80 -10.46
N SER A 121 -1.91 7.30 -9.83
CA SER A 121 -0.53 6.82 -10.02
C SER A 121 -0.22 5.76 -8.98
N TYR A 122 0.45 4.68 -9.37
CA TYR A 122 0.74 3.58 -8.48
C TYR A 122 2.08 2.92 -8.80
N ASP A 123 2.72 2.41 -7.76
CA ASP A 123 3.92 1.58 -7.92
C ASP A 123 3.62 0.16 -8.34
N VAL A 124 4.43 -0.32 -9.28
CA VAL A 124 4.51 -1.74 -9.68
C VAL A 124 5.65 -2.46 -8.96
N ASP A 125 6.70 -1.73 -8.60
CA ASP A 125 7.81 -2.15 -7.76
C ASP A 125 8.07 -1.13 -6.63
N PRO A 126 8.61 -1.58 -5.48
CA PRO A 126 8.76 -0.72 -4.30
C PRO A 126 9.99 0.20 -4.40
N ASP A 127 9.99 1.11 -5.39
CA ASP A 127 11.02 2.15 -5.56
C ASP A 127 10.53 3.49 -6.18
N PHE A 128 9.24 3.60 -6.54
CA PHE A 128 8.58 4.74 -7.21
C PHE A 128 9.33 5.37 -8.40
N ASN A 129 10.26 4.65 -9.03
CA ASN A 129 10.99 5.21 -10.16
C ASN A 129 10.20 5.12 -11.47
N ASN A 130 9.22 4.20 -11.55
CA ASN A 130 8.42 3.95 -12.75
C ASN A 130 6.93 3.70 -12.41
N PRO A 131 6.19 4.71 -11.93
CA PRO A 131 4.79 4.52 -11.58
C PRO A 131 3.94 4.22 -12.81
N GLY A 132 2.97 3.32 -12.65
CA GLY A 132 1.85 3.14 -13.57
C GLY A 132 0.78 4.19 -13.34
N PHE A 133 -0.08 4.40 -14.35
CA PHE A 133 -1.16 5.39 -14.29
C PHE A 133 -2.49 4.79 -14.72
N LEU A 134 -3.56 5.20 -14.04
CA LEU A 134 -4.94 4.87 -14.36
C LEU A 134 -5.78 6.15 -14.34
N THR A 135 -6.36 6.52 -15.48
CA THR A 135 -7.34 7.61 -15.57
C THR A 135 -8.72 7.10 -15.17
N LEU A 136 -9.39 7.83 -14.27
CA LEU A 136 -10.65 7.43 -13.63
C LEU A 136 -11.90 8.12 -14.21
N ASP A 137 -11.74 9.01 -15.19
CA ASP A 137 -12.82 9.91 -15.65
C ASP A 137 -14.08 9.16 -16.11
N ASP A 138 -13.88 8.08 -16.87
CA ASP A 138 -14.97 7.24 -17.40
C ASP A 138 -15.79 6.53 -16.30
N PHE A 139 -15.25 6.43 -15.09
CA PHE A 139 -15.91 5.77 -13.95
C PHE A 139 -16.70 6.74 -13.08
N ILE A 140 -16.44 8.03 -13.19
CA ILE A 140 -17.05 9.05 -12.32
C ILE A 140 -18.41 9.43 -12.91
N VAL A 141 -19.45 8.72 -12.46
CA VAL A 141 -20.83 8.99 -12.86
C VAL A 141 -21.55 9.79 -11.78
N GLY A 142 -21.92 11.04 -12.10
CA GLY A 142 -22.68 11.90 -11.18
C GLY A 142 -21.82 12.60 -10.12
N GLY A 143 -20.52 12.73 -10.36
CA GLY A 143 -19.60 13.51 -9.53
C GLY A 143 -18.94 12.74 -8.39
N VAL A 144 -19.40 11.53 -8.07
CA VAL A 144 -18.80 10.70 -7.03
C VAL A 144 -18.44 9.33 -7.59
N PHE A 145 -17.22 8.88 -7.29
CA PHE A 145 -16.72 7.55 -7.56
C PHE A 145 -16.08 6.98 -6.31
N GLU A 146 -16.41 5.73 -5.99
CA GLU A 146 -15.75 5.01 -4.92
C GLU A 146 -15.63 3.54 -5.28
N ASP A 147 -14.47 2.96 -4.99
CA ASP A 147 -14.18 1.57 -5.34
C ASP A 147 -13.08 1.01 -4.45
N THR A 148 -12.94 -0.31 -4.46
CA THR A 148 -11.86 -1.01 -3.79
C THR A 148 -11.23 -2.01 -4.72
N GLN A 149 -9.93 -1.86 -4.92
CA GLN A 149 -9.17 -2.67 -5.84
C GLN A 149 -8.27 -3.65 -5.08
N HIS A 150 -8.44 -4.93 -5.39
CA HIS A 150 -7.41 -5.93 -5.11
C HIS A 150 -6.34 -5.73 -6.19
N LEU A 151 -5.11 -5.38 -5.82
CA LEU A 151 -4.03 -5.10 -6.77
C LEU A 151 -3.49 -6.37 -7.45
N LEU A 152 -4.40 -7.22 -7.94
CA LEU A 152 -4.05 -8.25 -8.90
C LEU A 152 -3.72 -7.63 -10.25
N LEU A 153 -4.19 -6.40 -10.56
CA LEU A 153 -4.13 -5.65 -11.83
C LEU A 153 -4.50 -6.44 -13.10
N GLU A 154 -4.64 -7.77 -13.01
CA GLU A 154 -5.13 -8.70 -14.01
C GLU A 154 -6.59 -8.41 -14.38
N SER A 155 -7.35 -7.86 -13.42
CA SER A 155 -8.66 -7.29 -13.72
C SER A 155 -8.52 -6.13 -14.69
N LEU A 156 -7.57 -5.19 -14.54
CA LEU A 156 -7.33 -4.10 -15.49
C LEU A 156 -6.95 -4.63 -16.90
N TYR A 157 -6.33 -5.81 -17.00
CA TYR A 157 -5.99 -6.44 -18.28
C TYR A 157 -7.16 -7.18 -18.96
N SER A 158 -8.16 -7.66 -18.20
CA SER A 158 -9.27 -8.47 -18.75
C SER A 158 -10.51 -7.67 -19.18
N PHE A 159 -10.52 -6.36 -18.95
CA PHE A 159 -11.60 -5.49 -19.41
C PHE A 159 -11.21 -4.86 -20.74
N ASP A 160 -11.59 -5.51 -21.84
CA ASP A 160 -11.57 -4.98 -23.22
C ASP A 160 -12.31 -3.62 -23.40
N ASN A 161 -12.81 -3.02 -22.32
CA ASN A 161 -13.58 -1.78 -22.27
C ASN A 161 -12.88 -0.62 -21.54
N PHE A 162 -11.58 -0.72 -21.19
CA PHE A 162 -10.83 0.42 -20.66
C PHE A 162 -9.93 1.04 -21.74
N PRO A 163 -10.36 2.15 -22.37
CA PRO A 163 -9.59 2.77 -23.46
C PRO A 163 -8.28 3.45 -23.03
N THR A 164 -7.98 3.55 -21.72
CA THR A 164 -6.95 4.50 -21.23
C THR A 164 -6.10 3.97 -20.06
N VAL A 165 -5.78 2.67 -20.01
CA VAL A 165 -4.71 2.18 -19.10
C VAL A 165 -3.37 2.35 -19.82
N ILE A 166 -2.49 3.19 -19.30
CA ILE A 166 -1.11 3.35 -19.81
C ILE A 166 -0.17 2.60 -18.86
N PRO A 167 0.26 1.37 -19.20
CA PRO A 167 1.19 0.63 -18.36
C PRO A 167 2.57 1.32 -18.28
N PRO A 168 3.29 1.19 -17.17
CA PRO A 168 4.66 1.69 -17.05
C PRO A 168 5.62 0.87 -17.95
N PHE A 169 5.91 1.44 -19.13
CA PHE A 169 7.03 1.16 -20.05
C PHE A 169 7.17 -0.24 -20.71
N ALA A 170 6.71 -0.31 -21.95
CA ALA A 170 6.96 -1.38 -22.93
C ALA A 170 8.39 -1.39 -23.54
N THR A 171 9.45 -1.36 -22.72
CA THR A 171 10.83 -1.34 -23.25
C THR A 171 11.75 -2.49 -22.80
N ASP A 172 11.28 -3.44 -21.99
CA ASP A 172 12.06 -4.67 -21.76
C ASP A 172 11.89 -5.66 -22.94
N PRO A 173 12.95 -5.96 -23.71
CA PRO A 173 12.89 -6.94 -24.80
C PRO A 173 12.67 -8.40 -24.33
N PHE A 174 12.62 -8.66 -23.02
CA PHE A 174 12.28 -9.96 -22.43
C PHE A 174 10.86 -10.04 -21.86
N ASP A 175 10.11 -8.94 -21.89
CA ASP A 175 8.69 -8.91 -21.56
C ASP A 175 7.88 -8.70 -22.86
N PRO A 176 7.29 -9.77 -23.42
CA PRO A 176 6.58 -9.69 -24.70
C PRO A 176 5.33 -8.79 -24.66
N ASP A 177 4.82 -8.45 -23.48
CA ASP A 177 3.68 -7.55 -23.28
C ASP A 177 4.12 -6.16 -22.76
N GLY A 178 5.34 -6.05 -22.20
CA GLY A 178 5.98 -4.78 -21.87
C GLY A 178 5.29 -4.02 -20.74
N ILE A 179 4.72 -4.76 -19.78
CA ILE A 179 4.01 -4.20 -18.64
C ILE A 179 4.69 -4.75 -17.40
N ALA A 180 5.38 -3.89 -16.65
CA ALA A 180 5.90 -4.27 -15.35
C ALA A 180 4.74 -4.73 -14.45
N ASP A 181 4.65 -6.03 -14.21
CA ASP A 181 3.65 -6.63 -13.34
C ASP A 181 3.90 -6.21 -11.90
N PHE A 182 2.84 -5.76 -11.23
CA PHE A 182 2.87 -5.51 -9.79
C PHE A 182 3.33 -6.76 -9.04
N ASP A 183 4.45 -6.68 -8.32
CA ASP A 183 4.97 -7.82 -7.54
C ASP A 183 4.44 -7.76 -6.10
N PRO A 184 3.43 -8.55 -5.69
CA PRO A 184 2.92 -8.53 -4.31
C PRO A 184 3.88 -9.13 -3.27
N TRP A 185 5.03 -9.67 -3.70
CA TRP A 185 6.04 -10.30 -2.84
C TRP A 185 7.29 -9.46 -2.61
N ALA A 186 7.46 -8.38 -3.39
CA ALA A 186 8.59 -7.49 -3.18
C ALA A 186 8.51 -6.83 -1.80
N THR A 187 9.69 -6.46 -1.28
CA THR A 187 9.79 -5.78 0.02
C THR A 187 10.09 -4.33 -0.23
N GLY A 188 9.41 -3.45 0.49
CA GLY A 188 9.68 -2.02 0.47
C GLY A 188 8.39 -1.25 0.51
N THR A 189 8.44 -0.01 0.05
CA THR A 189 7.30 0.91 0.06
C THR A 189 6.76 1.04 -1.35
N TYR A 190 5.46 0.78 -1.53
CA TYR A 190 4.72 1.14 -2.73
C TYR A 190 3.99 2.44 -2.45
N ASP A 191 4.16 3.46 -3.28
CA ASP A 191 3.37 4.68 -3.15
C ASP A 191 2.17 4.67 -4.13
N PHE A 192 1.05 5.20 -3.65
CA PHE A 192 -0.19 5.38 -4.42
C PHE A 192 -0.60 6.83 -4.31
N VAL A 193 -0.84 7.47 -5.45
CA VAL A 193 -1.17 8.90 -5.54
C VAL A 193 -2.43 9.06 -6.37
N LEU A 194 -3.49 9.54 -5.74
CA LEU A 194 -4.73 9.94 -6.39
C LEU A 194 -4.71 11.45 -6.57
N SER A 195 -4.91 11.91 -7.80
CA SER A 195 -4.79 13.31 -8.16
C SER A 195 -5.88 13.74 -9.12
N VAL A 196 -6.18 15.03 -9.12
CA VAL A 196 -6.94 15.70 -10.17
C VAL A 196 -6.02 16.74 -10.80
N GLU A 197 -6.03 16.88 -12.12
CA GLU A 197 -5.23 17.91 -12.80
C GLU A 197 -5.54 19.30 -12.20
N GLY A 198 -4.49 20.07 -11.90
CA GLY A 198 -4.65 21.39 -11.29
C GLY A 198 -4.95 21.39 -9.78
N ALA A 199 -4.96 20.22 -9.12
CA ALA A 199 -5.15 20.06 -7.68
C ALA A 199 -3.89 19.58 -6.94
N GLN A 200 -3.94 19.69 -5.62
CA GLN A 200 -3.18 18.86 -4.71
C GLN A 200 -3.65 17.41 -4.80
N SER A 201 -2.69 16.48 -4.71
CA SER A 201 -2.96 15.05 -4.70
C SER A 201 -3.30 14.57 -3.29
N ALA A 202 -3.99 13.43 -3.19
CA ALA A 202 -3.99 12.58 -2.00
C ALA A 202 -3.03 11.41 -2.27
N ALA A 203 -2.08 11.16 -1.38
CA ALA A 203 -1.10 10.11 -1.51
C ALA A 203 -1.02 9.28 -0.22
N VAL A 204 -0.90 7.96 -0.40
CA VAL A 204 -0.63 7.01 0.68
C VAL A 204 0.56 6.15 0.29
N ALA A 205 1.26 5.68 1.31
CA ALA A 205 2.36 4.75 1.15
C ALA A 205 2.03 3.43 1.83
N VAL A 206 2.38 2.34 1.16
CA VAL A 206 2.17 0.98 1.62
C VAL A 206 3.52 0.33 1.84
N GLU A 207 3.90 0.19 3.09
CA GLU A 207 5.11 -0.51 3.49
C GLU A 207 4.85 -2.02 3.53
N ALA A 208 5.20 -2.70 2.45
CA ALA A 208 5.16 -4.14 2.33
C ALA A 208 6.42 -4.75 2.96
N ASN A 209 6.30 -5.09 4.24
CA ASN A 209 7.37 -5.76 4.96
C ASN A 209 7.02 -7.21 5.24
N VAL A 210 8.06 -8.03 5.38
CA VAL A 210 7.91 -9.23 6.20
C VAL A 210 7.72 -8.70 7.61
N VAL A 211 6.47 -8.66 8.10
CA VAL A 211 6.16 -8.31 9.49
C VAL A 211 7.20 -9.00 10.37
N PRO A 212 8.10 -8.26 11.06
CA PRO A 212 9.18 -8.86 11.80
C PRO A 212 8.57 -9.90 12.72
N ALA A 213 9.04 -11.16 12.59
CA ALA A 213 8.56 -12.23 13.45
C ALA A 213 8.59 -11.69 14.89
N PRO A 214 7.47 -11.73 15.65
CA PRO A 214 7.35 -11.01 16.90
C PRO A 214 8.61 -11.18 17.73
N ALA A 215 9.13 -10.11 18.35
CA ALA A 215 10.35 -10.15 19.17
C ALA A 215 10.33 -11.28 20.22
N ALA A 216 9.14 -11.80 20.54
CA ALA A 216 8.89 -13.06 21.21
C ALA A 216 9.74 -14.24 20.71
N PHE A 217 10.00 -14.40 19.41
CA PHE A 217 10.88 -15.48 18.91
C PHE A 217 12.35 -15.25 19.28
N GLY A 218 12.81 -14.00 19.23
CA GLY A 218 14.13 -13.62 19.74
C GLY A 218 14.24 -13.87 21.25
N LEU A 219 13.23 -13.44 22.01
CA LEU A 219 13.15 -13.67 23.46
C LEU A 219 13.03 -15.16 23.81
N LEU A 220 12.30 -15.94 23.02
CA LEU A 220 12.21 -17.40 23.18
C LEU A 220 13.57 -18.04 22.94
N GLY A 221 14.28 -17.66 21.87
CA GLY A 221 15.64 -18.10 21.60
C GLY A 221 16.61 -17.77 22.73
N LEU A 222 16.58 -16.52 23.21
CA LEU A 222 17.38 -16.07 24.36
C LEU A 222 17.02 -16.80 25.65
N GLY A 223 15.73 -17.07 25.88
CA GLY A 223 15.23 -17.84 27.01
C GLY A 223 15.75 -19.29 26.99
N LEU A 224 15.74 -19.94 25.82
CA LEU A 224 16.27 -21.29 25.63
C LEU A 224 17.79 -21.34 25.85
N LEU A 225 18.54 -20.34 25.37
CA LEU A 225 19.97 -20.21 25.63
C LEU A 225 20.25 -20.02 27.13
N GLY A 226 19.47 -19.18 27.81
CA GLY A 226 19.54 -18.99 29.26
C GLY A 226 19.31 -20.28 30.04
N LEU A 227 18.27 -21.05 29.67
CA LEU A 227 17.99 -22.37 30.24
C LEU A 227 19.14 -23.37 30.02
N GLY A 228 19.73 -23.40 28.83
CA GLY A 228 20.89 -24.22 28.52
C GLY A 228 22.12 -23.88 29.37
N ALA A 229 22.39 -22.58 29.57
CA ALA A 229 23.49 -22.10 30.40
C ALA A 229 23.32 -22.49 31.88
N VAL A 230 22.09 -22.38 32.42
CA VAL A 230 21.78 -22.79 33.80
C VAL A 230 21.97 -24.29 33.98
N ARG A 231 21.54 -25.12 33.01
CA ARG A 231 21.71 -26.58 33.07
C ARG A 231 23.18 -27.00 33.09
N ARG A 232 24.05 -26.31 32.32
CA ARG A 232 25.48 -26.62 32.28
C ARG A 232 26.20 -26.33 33.61
N ARG A 233 25.76 -25.33 34.39
CA ARG A 233 26.32 -25.02 35.71
C ARG A 233 25.99 -26.05 36.79
N ARG A 234 24.96 -26.89 36.59
CA ARG A 234 24.54 -27.91 37.56
C ARG A 234 25.24 -29.26 37.37
N ARG A 235 26.01 -29.45 36.29
CA ARG A 235 26.86 -30.61 36.06
C ARG A 235 28.30 -30.24 36.39
#